data_AF-A0A520AQ29-F1
#
_entry.id   AF-A0A520AQ29-F1
#
_cell.length_a   1.000
_cell.length_b   1.000
_cell.length_c   1.000
_cell.angle_alpha   90.00
_cell.angle_beta   90.00
_cell.angle_gamma   90.00
#
_symmetry.space_group_name_H-M   'P 1'
#
loop_
_entity.id
_entity.type
_entity.pdbx_description
1 polymer ?
#
loop_
_entity_poly.entity_id
_entity_poly.type
_entity_poly.pdbx_seq_one_letter_code
_entity_poly.pdbx_strand_id
1 'polypeptide(L)' 'MNVYRQIEPPSISAEEQARRRYAIDFARGSVRMEGFVLDTDTEALFADYVAGKLDRAALNSAILEYCGVAAA' A
#
# COMPACT_ATOMS: atom_id res chain seq x y z
N MET A 1 -5.00 -14.15 -29.97
CA MET A 1 -4.72 -12.99 -29.10
C MET A 1 -5.50 -13.18 -27.81
N ASN A 2 -4.86 -13.67 -26.75
CA ASN A 2 -5.57 -14.05 -25.52
C ASN A 2 -5.68 -12.82 -24.61
N VAL A 3 -6.86 -12.20 -24.58
CA VAL A 3 -7.13 -10.91 -23.89
C VAL A 3 -7.52 -11.05 -22.42
N TYR A 4 -7.46 -12.26 -21.86
CA TYR A 4 -7.65 -12.49 -20.43
C TYR A 4 -6.35 -12.23 -19.67
N ARG A 5 -5.96 -10.96 -19.57
CA ARG A 5 -5.04 -10.54 -18.50
C ARG A 5 -5.72 -10.98 -17.20
N GLN A 6 -5.16 -12.00 -16.54
CA GLN A 6 -5.71 -12.57 -15.31
C GLN A 6 -5.98 -11.41 -14.35
N ILE A 7 -7.26 -11.12 -14.13
CA ILE A 7 -7.67 -10.26 -13.04
C ILE A 7 -7.55 -11.17 -11.83
N GLU A 8 -6.35 -11.25 -11.26
CA GLU A 8 -6.17 -11.95 -10.00
C GLU A 8 -7.14 -11.31 -9.00
N PRO A 9 -8.09 -12.08 -8.44
CA PRO A 9 -8.98 -11.54 -7.44
C PRO A 9 -8.12 -10.99 -6.30
N PRO A 10 -8.47 -9.85 -5.70
CA PRO A 10 -7.74 -9.32 -4.57
C PRO A 10 -7.60 -10.43 -3.52
N SER A 11 -6.37 -10.64 -3.03
CA SER A 11 -6.06 -11.73 -2.09
C SER A 11 -6.74 -11.60 -0.73
N ILE A 12 -7.48 -10.50 -0.52
CA ILE A 12 -8.11 -10.09 0.73
C ILE A 12 -9.60 -9.82 0.53
N SER A 13 -10.37 -9.92 1.62
CA SER A 13 -11.80 -9.60 1.61
C SER A 13 -12.05 -8.10 1.38
N ALA A 14 -13.26 -7.77 0.93
CA ALA A 14 -13.70 -6.38 0.80
C ALA A 14 -13.66 -5.62 2.15
N GLU A 15 -13.98 -6.31 3.25
CA GLU A 15 -13.90 -5.76 4.60
C GLU A 15 -12.45 -5.42 4.99
N GLU A 16 -11.51 -6.32 4.69
CA GLU A 16 -10.09 -6.09 4.95
C GLU A 16 -9.54 -4.95 4.07
N GLN A 17 -9.94 -4.87 2.81
CA GLN A 17 -9.61 -3.76 1.93
C GLN A 17 -10.15 -2.43 2.46
N ALA A 18 -11.40 -2.38 2.92
CA ALA A 18 -12.01 -1.19 3.52
C ALA A 18 -11.28 -0.77 4.80
N ARG A 19 -10.94 -1.74 5.66
CA ARG A 19 -10.16 -1.51 6.88
C ARG A 19 -8.78 -0.92 6.56
N ARG A 20 -8.08 -1.47 5.57
CA ARG A 20 -6.78 -0.97 5.12
C ARG A 20 -6.90 0.44 4.54
N ARG A 21 -7.90 0.69 3.70
CA ARG A 21 -8.17 2.02 3.12
C ARG A 21 -8.33 3.07 4.22
N TYR A 22 -9.19 2.80 5.20
CA TYR A 22 -9.41 3.69 6.34
C TYR A 22 -8.11 3.98 7.09
N ALA A 23 -7.31 2.96 7.39
CA ALA A 23 -6.04 3.12 8.11
C ALA A 23 -5.04 4.00 7.33
N ILE A 24 -4.91 3.79 6.01
CA ILE A 24 -4.03 4.59 5.16
C ILE A 24 -4.52 6.03 5.03
N ASP A 25 -5.83 6.25 4.87
CA ASP A 25 -6.39 7.60 4.77
C ASP A 25 -6.21 8.38 6.08
N PHE A 26 -6.39 7.71 7.23
CA PHE A 26 -6.11 8.28 8.55
C PHE A 26 -4.62 8.67 8.69
N ALA A 27 -3.70 7.75 8.37
CA ALA A 27 -2.26 8.01 8.45
C ALA A 27 -1.85 9.16 7.51
N ARG A 28 -2.38 9.20 6.29
CA ARG A 28 -2.16 10.30 5.34
C ARG A 28 -2.65 11.64 5.92
N GLY A 29 -3.80 11.65 6.59
CA GLY A 29 -4.31 12.81 7.30
C GLY A 29 -3.33 13.30 8.39
N SER A 30 -2.81 12.37 9.20
CA SER A 30 -1.83 12.70 10.23
C SER A 30 -0.54 13.29 9.65
N VAL A 31 0.02 12.71 8.59
CA VAL A 31 1.23 13.23 7.92
C VAL A 31 0.99 14.65 7.36
N ARG A 32 -0.20 14.92 6.82
CA ARG A 32 -0.58 16.26 6.34
C ARG A 32 -0.72 17.28 7.46
N MET A 33 -1.16 16.88 8.65
CA MET A 33 -1.22 17.79 9.80
C MET A 33 0.17 18.28 10.22
N GLU A 34 1.20 17.47 9.99
CA GLU A 34 2.61 17.84 10.22
C GLU A 34 3.21 18.66 9.07
N GLY A 35 2.43 19.02 8.05
CA GLY A 35 2.88 19.81 6.90
C GLY A 35 3.57 19.00 5.79
N PHE A 36 3.49 17.67 5.83
CA PHE A 36 4.11 16.79 4.83
C PHE A 36 3.07 16.16 3.89
N VAL A 37 3.54 15.77 2.70
CA VAL A 37 2.80 14.90 1.78
C VAL A 37 3.71 13.75 1.37
N LEU A 38 3.13 12.56 1.23
CA LEU A 38 3.84 11.41 0.67
C LEU A 38 4.03 11.62 -0.84
N ASP A 39 5.17 11.15 -1.35
CA ASP A 39 5.41 11.12 -2.79
C ASP A 39 4.56 10.05 -3.49
N THR A 40 4.61 10.07 -4.83
CA THR A 40 3.77 9.19 -5.66
C THR A 40 4.14 7.71 -5.51
N ASP A 41 5.44 7.41 -5.34
CA ASP A 41 5.92 6.04 -5.25
C ASP A 41 5.51 5.39 -3.91
N THR A 42 5.60 6.15 -2.82
CA THR A 42 5.12 5.73 -1.49
C THR A 42 3.60 5.53 -1.48
N GLU A 43 2.84 6.44 -2.10
CA GLU A 43 1.38 6.28 -2.23
C GLU A 43 1.01 5.04 -3.07
N ALA A 44 1.80 4.70 -4.09
CA ALA A 44 1.59 3.49 -4.89
C ALA A 44 1.79 2.21 -4.06
N LEU A 45 2.80 2.15 -3.19
CA LEU A 45 3.01 1.02 -2.27
C LEU A 45 1.81 0.81 -1.33
N PHE A 46 1.27 1.89 -0.75
CA PHE A 46 0.08 1.79 0.08
C PHE A 46 -1.18 1.44 -0.72
N ALA A 47 -1.31 1.91 -1.96
CA ALA A 47 -2.40 1.51 -2.84
C ALA A 47 -2.37 0.01 -3.14
N ASP A 48 -1.20 -0.56 -3.40
CA ASP A 48 -1.01 -1.99 -3.63
C ASP A 48 -1.26 -2.82 -2.37
N TYR A 49 -0.90 -2.32 -1.18
CA TYR A 49 -1.28 -2.93 0.10
C TYR A 49 -2.81 -2.92 0.33
N VAL A 50 -3.49 -1.80 0.05
CA VAL A 50 -4.96 -1.72 0.15
C VAL A 50 -5.64 -2.62 -0.89
N ALA A 51 -5.04 -2.79 -2.07
CA ALA A 51 -5.52 -3.71 -3.09
C ALA A 51 -5.30 -5.20 -2.75
N GLY A 52 -4.51 -5.49 -1.70
CA GLY A 52 -4.13 -6.86 -1.35
C GLY A 52 -3.04 -7.46 -2.27
N LYS A 53 -2.38 -6.65 -3.09
CA LYS A 53 -1.21 -7.10 -3.87
C LYS A 53 0.03 -7.26 -3.00
N LEU A 54 0.09 -6.49 -1.89
CA LEU A 54 1.09 -6.61 -0.84
C LEU A 54 0.41 -7.05 0.46
N ASP A 55 1.05 -7.97 1.17
CA ASP A 55 0.78 -8.17 2.59
C ASP A 55 1.56 -7.14 3.44
N ARG A 56 1.43 -7.21 4.77
CA ARG A 56 2.07 -6.26 5.68
C ARG A 56 3.60 -6.42 5.67
N ALA A 57 4.12 -7.63 5.55
CA ALA A 57 5.56 -7.88 5.57
C ALA A 57 6.20 -7.35 4.29
N ALA A 58 5.62 -7.66 3.14
CA ALA A 58 6.06 -7.18 1.83
C ALA A 58 6.00 -5.64 1.73
N LEU A 59 4.93 -5.02 2.24
CA LEU A 59 4.84 -3.56 2.31
C LEU A 59 5.99 -2.96 3.15
N ASN A 60 6.25 -3.50 4.34
CA ASN A 60 7.31 -3.00 5.22
C ASN A 60 8.68 -3.12 4.54
N SER A 61 8.98 -4.27 3.93
CA SER A 61 10.22 -4.47 3.18
C SER A 61 10.37 -3.46 2.04
N ALA A 62 9.32 -3.24 1.24
CA ALA A 62 9.34 -2.30 0.14
C ALA A 62 9.56 -0.84 0.60
N ILE A 63 8.93 -0.42 1.71
CA ILE A 63 9.14 0.92 2.28
C ILE A 63 10.57 1.08 2.80
N LEU A 64 11.11 0.08 3.50
CA LEU A 64 12.47 0.14 4.02
C LEU A 64 13.50 0.22 2.88
N GLU A 65 13.31 -0.59 1.83
CA GLU A 65 14.13 -0.54 0.63
C GLU A 65 14.05 0.82 -0.08
N TYR A 66 12.84 1.35 -0.28
CA TYR A 66 12.64 2.68 -0.87
C TYR A 66 13.34 3.79 -0.08
N CYS A 67 13.30 3.72 1.24
CA CYS A 67 13.97 4.66 2.13
C CYS A 67 15.49 4.44 2.25
N GLY A 68 16.05 3.40 1.61
CA GLY A 68 17.46 3.04 1.74
C GLY A 68 17.86 2.54 3.14
N VAL A 69 16.89 2.06 3.93
CA VAL A 69 17.12 1.51 5.26
C VAL A 69 17.38 0.01 5.12
N ALA A 70 18.59 -0.43 5.46
CA ALA A 70 18.91 -1.86 5.45
C ALA A 70 17.96 -2.62 6.39
N ALA A 71 17.29 -3.65 5.87
CA ALA A 71 16.56 -4.59 6.70
C ALA A 71 17.57 -5.31 7.61
N ALA A 72 17.37 -5.21 8.93
CA ALA A 72 18.20 -5.89 9.93
C ALA A 72 17.93 -7.39 9.98
#